data_AF-A0A154PM77-F1
#
_entry.id   AF-A0A154PM77-F1
#
_cell.length_a   1.000
_cell.length_b   1.000
_cell.length_c   1.000
_cell.angle_alpha   90.00
_cell.angle_beta   90.00
_cell.angle_gamma   90.00
#
_symmetry.space_group_name_H-M   'P 1'
#
loop_
_entity.id
_entity.type
_entity.pdbx_description
1 polymer ?
#
loop_
_entity_poly.entity_id
_entity_poly.type
_entity_poly.pdbx_seq_one_letter_code
_entity_poly.pdbx_strand_id
1 'polypeptide(L)'
;MRFQTSGNIVETLWKVQNSRYRRYRYFCNIRQQREARKRQRIMAKLRRAVKPEEWEQHLESMDRLSTPKIPPKPKLFGRKRKWRPVNVRRIEELSTPTSRDVPEPRDPFAVPATALVYKISRRLSKIAKSKTPSETAPPRIPGKVSPAALKAKATPRLIILAKPAERPAGMETDVRENAFTVSPTALTAKCSKRLKLLARPKIYKR
;
A
#
# COMPACT_ATOMS: atom_id res chain seq x y z
N MET A 1 -25.69 62.25 -25.31
CA MET A 1 -25.09 61.52 -26.46
C MET A 1 -26.22 61.01 -27.34
N ARG A 2 -26.36 61.55 -28.56
CA ARG A 2 -27.37 61.12 -29.54
C ARG A 2 -26.78 59.97 -30.36
N PHE A 3 -27.42 58.80 -30.35
CA PHE A 3 -27.06 57.73 -31.28
C PHE A 3 -27.66 58.06 -32.65
N GLN A 4 -26.81 58.10 -33.68
CA GLN A 4 -27.24 58.30 -35.07
C GLN A 4 -28.08 57.07 -35.50
N THR A 5 -29.39 57.25 -35.65
CA THR A 5 -30.30 56.22 -36.18
C THR A 5 -30.49 56.43 -37.68
N SER A 6 -29.52 56.01 -38.48
CA SER A 6 -29.66 55.88 -39.94
C SER A 6 -29.16 54.51 -40.43
N GLY A 7 -29.41 53.47 -39.64
CA GLY A 7 -29.14 52.08 -40.00
C GLY A 7 -30.40 51.24 -39.84
N ASN A 8 -30.70 50.42 -40.85
CA ASN A 8 -31.86 49.54 -40.93
C ASN A 8 -32.05 48.76 -39.60
N ILE A 9 -33.18 48.98 -38.91
CA ILE A 9 -33.46 48.44 -37.56
C ILE A 9 -33.37 46.91 -37.54
N VAL A 10 -33.71 46.27 -38.67
CA VAL A 10 -33.59 44.83 -38.85
C VAL A 10 -32.14 44.35 -38.75
N GLU A 11 -31.19 45.09 -39.32
CA GLU A 11 -29.77 44.74 -39.28
C GLU A 11 -29.16 44.95 -37.89
N THR A 12 -29.55 46.01 -37.18
CA THR A 12 -29.06 46.25 -35.81
C THR A 12 -29.57 45.17 -34.86
N LEU A 13 -30.84 44.77 -34.98
CA LEU A 13 -31.40 43.64 -34.25
C LEU A 13 -30.71 42.32 -34.62
N TRP A 14 -30.42 42.08 -35.91
CA TRP A 14 -29.68 40.90 -36.35
C TRP A 14 -28.24 40.85 -35.80
N LYS A 15 -27.54 42.00 -35.79
CA LYS A 15 -26.19 42.14 -35.19
C LYS A 15 -26.21 41.91 -33.67
N VAL A 16 -27.23 42.40 -32.96
CA VAL A 16 -27.43 42.15 -31.53
C VAL A 16 -27.75 40.68 -31.26
N GLN A 17 -28.60 40.07 -32.10
CA GLN A 17 -28.94 38.65 -32.03
C GLN A 17 -27.71 37.74 -32.27
N ASN A 18 -26.82 38.13 -33.18
CA ASN A 18 -25.59 37.41 -33.47
C ASN A 18 -24.37 37.89 -32.65
N SER A 19 -24.58 38.83 -31.73
CA SER A 19 -23.51 39.42 -30.95
C SER A 19 -22.80 38.35 -30.12
N ARG A 20 -21.47 38.48 -30.04
CA ARG A 20 -20.62 37.62 -29.21
C ARG A 20 -21.08 37.63 -27.76
N TYR A 21 -21.56 38.77 -27.28
CA TYR A 21 -22.06 38.95 -25.91
C TYR A 21 -23.37 38.18 -25.65
N ARG A 22 -24.35 38.21 -26.57
CA ARG A 22 -25.58 37.41 -26.44
C ARG A 22 -25.28 35.92 -26.43
N ARG A 23 -24.39 35.44 -27.30
CA ARG A 23 -23.91 34.05 -27.30
C ARG A 23 -23.22 33.69 -25.98
N TYR A 24 -22.33 34.54 -25.48
CA TYR A 24 -21.69 34.35 -24.17
C TYR A 24 -22.71 34.24 -23.03
N ARG A 25 -23.67 35.17 -22.97
CA ARG A 25 -24.72 35.18 -21.93
C ARG A 25 -25.58 33.92 -21.99
N TYR A 26 -25.92 33.45 -23.19
CA TYR A 26 -26.65 32.20 -23.40
C TYR A 26 -25.86 30.98 -22.87
N PHE A 27 -24.57 30.88 -23.19
CA PHE A 27 -23.73 29.79 -22.69
C PHE A 27 -23.54 29.84 -21.16
N CYS A 28 -23.37 31.03 -20.58
CA CYS A 28 -23.32 31.21 -19.13
C CYS A 28 -24.61 30.77 -18.44
N ASN A 29 -25.76 31.16 -18.99
CA ASN A 29 -27.07 30.75 -18.46
C ASN A 29 -27.28 29.24 -18.57
N ILE A 30 -26.92 28.63 -19.70
CA ILE A 30 -26.98 27.16 -19.85
C ILE A 30 -26.06 26.46 -18.86
N ARG A 31 -24.84 26.97 -18.65
CA ARG A 31 -23.90 26.41 -17.69
C ARG A 31 -24.47 26.48 -16.27
N GLN A 32 -24.98 27.64 -15.86
CA GLN A 32 -25.63 27.82 -14.56
C GLN A 32 -26.84 26.87 -14.39
N GLN A 33 -27.67 26.72 -15.44
CA GLN A 33 -28.80 25.77 -15.41
C GLN A 33 -28.34 24.31 -15.30
N ARG A 34 -27.27 23.92 -16.00
CA ARG A 34 -26.68 22.57 -15.89
C ARG A 34 -26.13 22.31 -14.49
N GLU A 35 -25.42 23.28 -13.91
CA GLU A 35 -24.91 23.21 -12.55
C GLU A 35 -26.05 23.13 -11.52
N ALA A 36 -27.10 23.95 -11.68
CA ALA A 36 -28.30 23.92 -10.84
C ALA A 36 -29.04 22.57 -10.95
N ARG A 37 -29.25 22.04 -12.16
CA ARG A 37 -29.84 20.69 -12.36
C ARG A 37 -28.98 19.59 -11.74
N LYS A 38 -27.65 19.68 -11.83
CA LYS A 38 -26.73 18.72 -11.19
C LYS A 38 -26.85 18.79 -9.67
N ARG A 39 -26.87 19.99 -9.09
CA ARG A 39 -27.09 20.22 -7.65
C ARG A 39 -28.45 19.68 -7.19
N GLN A 40 -29.52 19.94 -7.94
CA GLN A 40 -30.86 19.43 -7.64
C GLN A 40 -30.92 17.89 -7.70
N ARG A 41 -30.28 17.26 -8.70
CA ARG A 41 -30.19 15.79 -8.77
C ARG A 41 -29.44 15.19 -7.59
N ILE A 42 -28.34 15.83 -7.17
CA ILE A 42 -27.57 15.41 -5.99
C ILE A 42 -28.43 15.55 -4.74
N MET A 43 -29.08 16.70 -4.54
CA MET A 43 -29.97 16.94 -3.40
C MET A 43 -31.17 16.00 -3.38
N ALA A 44 -31.77 15.68 -4.53
CA ALA A 44 -32.87 14.71 -4.62
C ALA A 44 -32.42 13.29 -4.27
N LYS A 45 -31.20 12.88 -4.66
CA LYS A 45 -30.63 11.59 -4.25
C LYS A 45 -30.36 11.56 -2.74
N LEU A 46 -29.85 12.65 -2.17
CA LEU A 46 -29.59 12.76 -0.73
C LEU A 46 -30.90 12.72 0.08
N ARG A 47 -31.94 13.46 -0.34
CA ARG A 47 -33.27 13.44 0.29
C ARG A 47 -33.99 12.08 0.19
N ARG A 48 -33.63 11.25 -0.81
CA ARG A 48 -34.14 9.86 -0.91
C ARG A 48 -33.40 8.90 0.00
N ALA A 49 -32.13 9.17 0.28
CA ALA A 49 -31.26 8.28 1.05
C ALA A 49 -31.30 8.56 2.56
N VAL A 50 -31.53 9.81 2.96
CA VAL A 50 -31.55 10.26 4.35
C VAL A 50 -32.91 10.87 4.65
N LYS A 51 -33.57 10.39 5.71
CA LYS A 51 -34.84 10.96 6.17
C LYS A 51 -34.62 12.37 6.75
N PRO A 52 -35.61 13.28 6.66
CA PRO A 52 -35.46 14.65 7.19
C PRO A 52 -35.09 14.72 8.68
N GLU A 53 -35.61 13.82 9.51
CA GLU A 53 -35.30 13.73 10.95
C GLU A 53 -33.85 13.31 11.27
N GLU A 54 -33.17 12.65 10.34
CA GLU A 54 -31.80 12.15 10.53
C GLU A 54 -30.76 13.06 9.86
N TRP A 55 -31.20 14.17 9.27
CA TRP A 55 -30.34 15.06 8.48
C TRP A 55 -29.22 15.71 9.32
N GLU A 56 -29.54 16.08 10.56
CA GLU A 56 -28.58 16.68 11.49
C GLU A 56 -27.47 15.67 11.88
N GLN A 57 -27.84 14.43 12.19
CA GLN A 57 -26.89 13.36 12.49
C GLN A 57 -26.02 13.00 11.28
N HIS A 58 -26.59 13.07 10.07
CA HIS A 58 -25.86 12.88 8.83
C HIS A 58 -24.83 14.00 8.58
N LEU A 59 -25.21 15.26 8.81
CA LEU A 59 -24.30 16.40 8.72
C LEU A 59 -23.15 16.30 9.72
N GLU A 60 -23.44 15.95 10.97
CA GLU A 60 -22.42 15.75 12.02
C GLU A 60 -21.45 14.61 11.67
N SER A 61 -21.98 13.52 11.11
CA SER A 61 -21.17 12.38 10.63
C SER A 61 -20.27 12.77 9.46
N MET A 62 -20.79 13.54 8.50
CA MET A 62 -20.03 14.04 7.36
C MET A 62 -18.95 15.02 7.79
N ASP A 63 -19.24 15.90 8.75
CA ASP A 63 -18.27 16.86 9.27
C ASP A 63 -17.12 16.12 9.97
N ARG A 64 -17.44 15.17 10.86
CA ARG A 64 -16.46 14.27 11.49
C ARG A 64 -15.59 13.53 10.46
N LEU A 65 -16.18 13.01 9.38
CA LEU A 65 -15.45 12.32 8.31
C LEU A 65 -14.61 13.26 7.43
N SER A 66 -15.04 14.52 7.29
CA SER A 66 -14.35 15.55 6.50
C SER A 66 -13.09 16.06 7.19
N THR A 67 -13.06 16.04 8.53
CA THR A 67 -11.88 16.44 9.29
C THR A 67 -10.71 15.46 9.03
N PRO A 68 -9.52 15.95 8.65
CA PRO A 68 -8.38 15.08 8.41
C PRO A 68 -7.95 14.41 9.72
N LYS A 69 -7.71 13.10 9.68
CA LYS A 69 -7.22 12.34 10.83
C LYS A 69 -5.84 12.87 11.23
N ILE A 70 -5.74 13.49 12.41
CA ILE A 70 -4.48 13.96 12.96
C ILE A 70 -3.63 12.73 13.29
N PRO A 71 -2.46 12.52 12.66
CA PRO A 71 -1.59 11.41 13.04
C PRO A 71 -1.15 11.59 14.49
N PRO A 72 -1.08 10.52 15.30
CA PRO A 72 -0.60 10.63 16.66
C PRO A 72 0.82 11.20 16.64
N LYS A 73 1.08 12.20 17.51
CA LYS A 73 2.42 12.78 17.63
C LYS A 73 3.42 11.65 17.91
N PRO A 74 4.56 11.58 17.20
CA PRO A 74 5.57 10.56 17.47
C PRO A 74 5.99 10.71 18.93
N LYS A 75 6.11 9.58 19.64
CA LYS A 75 6.66 9.60 21.00
C LYS A 75 8.05 10.23 20.90
N LEU A 76 8.23 11.40 21.50
CA LEU A 76 9.55 12.00 21.65
C LEU A 76 10.43 10.93 22.30
N PHE A 77 11.56 10.60 21.67
CA PHE A 77 12.52 9.65 22.25
C PHE A 77 12.76 10.06 23.70
N GLY A 78 12.38 9.18 24.64
CA GLY A 78 12.49 9.47 26.07
C GLY A 78 13.89 9.94 26.42
N ARG A 79 14.01 10.74 27.49
CA ARG A 79 15.28 11.26 28.00
C ARG A 79 16.37 10.19 27.86
N LYS A 80 17.50 10.52 27.21
CA LYS A 80 18.66 9.60 27.09
C LYS A 80 18.90 8.99 28.47
N ARG A 81 18.81 7.66 28.58
CA ARG A 81 18.95 6.97 29.86
C ARG A 81 20.31 7.38 30.44
N LYS A 82 20.33 7.99 31.62
CA LYS A 82 21.57 8.29 32.33
C LYS A 82 22.34 6.98 32.50
N TRP A 83 23.64 7.00 32.20
CA TRP A 83 24.51 5.87 32.43
C TRP A 83 24.38 5.42 33.88
N ARG A 84 24.11 4.13 34.10
CA ARG A 84 24.05 3.54 35.43
C ARG A 84 25.37 2.82 35.69
N PRO A 85 25.92 2.88 36.91
CA PRO A 85 27.07 2.07 37.26
C PRO A 85 26.73 0.59 37.11
N VAL A 86 27.75 -0.18 36.72
CA VAL A 86 27.62 -1.62 36.51
C VAL A 86 27.45 -2.30 37.86
N ASN A 87 26.37 -3.07 38.03
CA ASN A 87 26.12 -3.82 39.26
C ASN A 87 26.87 -5.16 39.21
N VAL A 88 27.98 -5.25 39.93
CA VAL A 88 28.85 -6.45 40.00
C VAL A 88 28.11 -7.70 40.47
N ARG A 89 27.25 -7.59 41.49
CA ARG A 89 26.44 -8.72 41.98
C ARG A 89 25.54 -9.30 40.89
N ARG A 90 24.94 -8.43 40.07
CA ARG A 90 24.11 -8.85 38.94
C ARG A 90 24.93 -9.54 37.86
N ILE A 91 26.17 -9.11 37.63
CA ILE A 91 27.05 -9.80 36.67
C ILE A 91 27.38 -11.20 37.18
N GLU A 92 27.68 -11.35 38.47
CA GLU A 92 27.92 -12.65 39.09
C GLU A 92 26.69 -13.56 38.96
N GLU A 93 25.48 -13.06 39.28
CA GLU A 93 24.21 -13.78 39.09
C GLU A 93 23.96 -14.19 37.63
N LEU A 94 24.33 -13.35 36.66
CA LEU A 94 24.18 -13.65 35.22
C LEU A 94 25.29 -14.57 34.70
N SER A 95 26.42 -14.63 35.39
CA SER A 95 27.55 -15.49 35.04
C SER A 95 27.34 -16.93 35.48
N THR A 96 26.48 -17.17 36.47
CA THR A 96 26.09 -18.53 36.83
C THR A 96 25.19 -19.11 35.74
N PRO A 97 25.38 -20.39 35.38
CA PRO A 97 24.51 -21.04 34.43
C PRO A 97 23.09 -21.07 34.98
N THR A 98 22.11 -20.67 34.17
CA THR A 98 20.70 -20.82 34.54
C THR A 98 20.37 -22.30 34.69
N SER A 99 20.11 -22.76 35.92
CA SER A 99 19.50 -24.06 36.16
C SER A 99 18.13 -24.08 35.49
N ARG A 100 18.00 -24.86 34.42
CA ARG A 100 16.71 -25.13 33.79
C ARG A 100 16.13 -26.34 34.49
N ASP A 101 15.23 -26.12 35.44
CA ASP A 101 14.47 -27.21 36.01
C ASP A 101 13.70 -27.88 34.87
N VAL A 102 13.93 -29.17 34.69
CA VAL A 102 13.17 -29.96 33.71
C VAL A 102 11.74 -30.01 34.26
N PRO A 103 10.74 -29.47 33.55
CA PRO A 103 9.38 -29.53 34.02
C PRO A 103 8.99 -30.99 34.18
N GLU A 104 8.24 -31.29 35.24
CA GLU A 104 7.74 -32.64 35.48
C GLU A 104 6.99 -33.16 34.24
N PRO A 105 7.19 -34.42 33.85
CA PRO A 105 6.50 -35.00 32.71
C PRO A 105 4.99 -34.99 32.98
N ARG A 106 4.24 -34.23 32.17
CA ARG A 106 2.78 -34.28 32.21
C ARG A 106 2.31 -35.62 31.65
N ASP A 107 1.35 -36.24 32.33
CA ASP A 107 0.67 -37.42 31.81
C ASP A 107 0.02 -37.08 30.45
N PRO A 108 0.41 -37.79 29.37
CA PRO A 108 -0.13 -37.52 28.03
C PRO A 108 -1.64 -37.76 27.91
N PHE A 109 -2.25 -38.52 28.83
CA PHE A 109 -3.68 -38.82 28.83
C PHE A 109 -4.49 -37.98 29.83
N ALA A 110 -3.81 -37.20 30.69
CA ALA A 110 -4.49 -36.35 31.66
C ALA A 110 -5.15 -35.15 30.98
N VAL A 111 -6.49 -35.17 30.94
CA VAL A 111 -7.30 -34.06 30.46
C VAL A 111 -7.52 -33.06 31.61
N PRO A 112 -7.27 -31.74 31.42
CA PRO A 112 -7.51 -30.76 32.46
C PRO A 112 -9.01 -30.65 32.76
N ALA A 113 -9.39 -30.48 34.03
CA ALA A 113 -10.79 -30.40 34.47
C ALA A 113 -11.58 -29.31 33.73
N THR A 114 -10.93 -28.21 33.35
CA THR A 114 -11.53 -27.12 32.57
C THR A 114 -11.96 -27.56 31.17
N ALA A 115 -11.25 -28.51 30.55
CA ALA A 115 -11.63 -29.04 29.24
C ALA A 115 -12.86 -29.96 29.32
N LEU A 116 -13.05 -30.66 30.44
CA LEU A 116 -14.24 -31.50 30.66
C LEU A 116 -15.54 -30.69 30.75
N VAL A 117 -15.46 -29.49 31.33
CA VAL A 117 -16.61 -28.57 31.52
C VAL A 117 -16.80 -27.62 30.32
N TYR A 118 -15.81 -27.53 29.43
CA TYR A 118 -15.80 -26.54 28.36
C TYR A 118 -16.92 -26.77 27.33
N LYS A 119 -17.74 -25.74 27.10
CA LYS A 119 -18.75 -25.72 26.03
C LYS A 119 -18.15 -25.15 24.75
N ILE A 120 -18.15 -25.94 23.68
CA ILE A 120 -17.54 -25.54 22.40
C ILE A 120 -18.22 -24.30 21.80
N SER A 121 -17.43 -23.31 21.38
CA SER A 121 -17.97 -22.13 20.69
C SER A 121 -18.46 -22.47 19.27
N ARG A 122 -19.39 -21.66 18.74
CA ARG A 122 -19.89 -21.80 17.35
C ARG A 122 -18.78 -21.78 16.30
N ARG A 123 -17.72 -21.01 16.54
CA ARG A 123 -16.56 -20.94 15.63
C ARG A 123 -15.75 -22.23 15.70
N LEU A 124 -15.46 -22.73 16.91
CA LEU A 124 -14.71 -23.95 17.09
C LEU A 124 -15.45 -25.16 16.53
N SER A 125 -16.77 -25.25 16.70
CA SER A 125 -17.55 -26.34 16.10
C SER A 125 -17.51 -26.33 14.57
N LYS A 126 -17.45 -25.16 13.94
CA LYS A 126 -17.28 -25.02 12.49
C LYS A 126 -15.87 -25.42 12.02
N ILE A 127 -14.83 -25.11 12.80
CA ILE A 127 -13.44 -25.45 12.46
C ILE A 127 -13.16 -26.93 12.71
N ALA A 128 -13.76 -27.52 13.75
CA ALA A 128 -13.60 -28.92 14.10
C ALA A 128 -14.15 -29.87 13.02
N LYS A 129 -15.17 -29.43 12.26
CA LYS A 129 -15.64 -30.15 11.08
C LYS A 129 -14.60 -30.00 9.97
N SER A 130 -14.05 -31.11 9.49
CA SER A 130 -13.19 -31.09 8.30
C SER A 130 -13.97 -30.50 7.13
N LYS A 131 -13.28 -29.76 6.26
CA LYS A 131 -13.87 -29.39 4.97
C LYS A 131 -14.01 -30.68 4.18
N THR A 132 -15.23 -31.05 3.81
CA THR A 132 -15.45 -32.15 2.87
C THR A 132 -14.75 -31.78 1.56
N PRO A 133 -13.72 -32.54 1.12
CA PRO A 133 -13.15 -32.31 -0.19
C PRO A 133 -14.26 -32.55 -1.22
N SER A 134 -14.41 -31.66 -2.19
CA SER A 134 -15.29 -31.92 -3.32
C SER A 134 -14.80 -33.17 -4.03
N GLU A 135 -15.65 -34.18 -4.19
CA GLU A 135 -15.31 -35.50 -4.77
C GLU A 135 -14.63 -35.41 -6.14
N THR A 136 -14.88 -34.34 -6.88
CA THR A 136 -14.23 -34.06 -8.16
C THR A 136 -13.59 -32.68 -8.12
N ALA A 137 -12.25 -32.63 -8.11
CA ALA A 137 -11.55 -31.40 -8.45
C ALA A 137 -11.87 -31.06 -9.92
N PRO A 138 -12.25 -29.81 -10.24
CA PRO A 138 -12.55 -29.45 -11.62
C PRO A 138 -11.34 -29.72 -12.53
N PRO A 139 -11.55 -30.25 -13.74
CA PRO A 139 -10.45 -30.56 -14.65
C PRO A 139 -9.64 -29.30 -14.96
N ARG A 140 -8.30 -29.44 -14.97
CA ARG A 140 -7.39 -28.34 -15.31
C ARG A 140 -7.50 -28.05 -16.80
N ILE A 141 -8.16 -26.95 -17.15
CA ILE A 141 -8.22 -26.46 -18.53
C ILE A 141 -6.83 -25.89 -18.89
N PRO A 142 -6.11 -26.46 -19.88
CA PRO A 142 -4.82 -25.93 -20.30
C PRO A 142 -4.99 -24.49 -20.81
N GLY A 143 -4.11 -23.58 -20.38
CA GLY A 143 -4.18 -22.16 -20.72
C GLY A 143 -5.17 -21.32 -19.91
N LYS A 144 -5.99 -21.92 -19.03
CA LYS A 144 -6.87 -21.15 -18.14
C LYS A 144 -6.05 -20.40 -17.08
N VAL A 145 -6.00 -19.08 -17.21
CA VAL A 145 -5.45 -18.18 -16.20
C VAL A 145 -6.55 -17.64 -15.28
N SER A 146 -6.17 -17.22 -14.07
CA SER A 146 -7.13 -16.62 -13.14
C SER A 146 -7.62 -15.26 -13.68
N PRO A 147 -8.88 -14.86 -13.40
CA PRO A 147 -9.37 -13.55 -13.81
C PRO A 147 -8.59 -12.39 -13.17
N ALA A 148 -7.96 -12.63 -12.01
CA ALA A 148 -7.07 -11.67 -11.38
C ALA A 148 -5.77 -11.49 -12.18
N ALA A 149 -5.20 -12.56 -12.73
CA ALA A 149 -4.01 -12.49 -13.56
C ALA A 149 -4.26 -11.67 -14.84
N LEU A 150 -5.43 -11.82 -15.48
CA LEU A 150 -5.81 -11.03 -16.66
C LEU A 150 -5.95 -9.52 -16.36
N LYS A 151 -6.30 -9.16 -15.13
CA LYS A 151 -6.46 -7.76 -14.69
C LYS A 151 -5.18 -7.18 -14.09
N ALA A 152 -4.16 -7.99 -13.85
CA ALA A 152 -2.94 -7.56 -13.20
C ALA A 152 -2.16 -6.61 -14.12
N LYS A 153 -1.83 -5.42 -13.60
CA LYS A 153 -0.93 -4.47 -14.26
C LYS A 153 0.48 -4.66 -13.69
N ALA A 154 1.46 -4.84 -14.56
CA ALA A 154 2.85 -4.98 -14.15
C ALA A 154 3.36 -3.72 -13.44
N THR A 155 4.16 -3.91 -12.39
CA THR A 155 4.83 -2.79 -11.71
C THR A 155 5.93 -2.21 -12.59
N PRO A 156 6.31 -0.93 -12.42
CA PRO A 156 7.37 -0.32 -13.23
C PRO A 156 8.69 -1.10 -13.15
N ARG A 157 9.03 -1.64 -11.97
CA ARG A 157 10.21 -2.50 -11.79
C ARG A 157 10.13 -3.78 -12.62
N LEU A 158 8.97 -4.45 -12.66
CA LEU A 158 8.80 -5.65 -13.47
C LEU A 158 8.92 -5.33 -14.97
N ILE A 159 8.43 -4.18 -15.40
CA ILE A 159 8.57 -3.74 -16.80
C ILE A 159 10.05 -3.51 -17.14
N ILE A 160 10.82 -2.86 -16.27
CA ILE A 160 12.26 -2.65 -16.48
C ILE A 160 13.00 -3.98 -16.55
N LEU A 161 12.71 -4.90 -15.62
CA LEU A 161 13.38 -6.22 -15.59
C LEU A 161 12.99 -7.12 -16.76
N ALA A 162 11.76 -6.96 -17.28
CA ALA A 162 11.30 -7.73 -18.44
C ALA A 162 11.91 -7.23 -19.76
N LYS A 163 12.38 -5.98 -19.81
CA LYS A 163 13.10 -5.47 -20.98
C LYS A 163 14.48 -6.11 -21.07
N PRO A 164 14.93 -6.54 -22.26
CA PRO A 164 16.30 -6.98 -22.45
C PRO A 164 17.27 -5.83 -22.15
N ALA A 165 18.48 -6.15 -21.72
CA ALA A 165 19.52 -5.14 -21.52
C ALA A 165 19.90 -4.51 -22.87
N GLU A 166 19.71 -3.19 -23.00
CA GLU A 166 20.12 -2.44 -24.18
C GLU A 166 21.65 -2.34 -24.18
N ARG A 167 22.31 -2.90 -25.20
CA ARG A 167 23.76 -2.81 -25.43
C ARG A 167 23.99 -1.98 -26.70
N PRO A 168 25.01 -1.10 -26.74
CA PRO A 168 25.33 -0.35 -27.96
C PRO A 168 25.71 -1.33 -29.08
N ALA A 169 25.16 -1.09 -30.28
CA ALA A 169 25.44 -1.93 -31.44
C ALA A 169 26.93 -1.86 -31.81
N GLY A 170 27.55 -3.02 -32.03
CA GLY A 170 28.95 -3.13 -32.46
C GLY A 170 30.01 -3.11 -31.34
N MET A 171 29.61 -3.03 -30.06
CA MET A 171 30.55 -3.13 -28.94
C MET A 171 30.45 -4.52 -28.30
N GLU A 172 31.51 -5.32 -28.40
CA GLU A 172 31.63 -6.60 -27.70
C GLU A 172 31.80 -6.33 -26.19
N THR A 173 30.71 -6.12 -25.46
CA THR A 173 30.75 -5.80 -24.02
C THR A 173 31.36 -6.91 -23.14
N ASP A 174 31.49 -8.12 -23.69
CA ASP A 174 32.03 -9.27 -22.97
C ASP A 174 33.58 -9.30 -23.03
N VAL A 175 34.19 -8.51 -23.91
CA VAL A 175 35.64 -8.39 -24.09
C VAL A 175 36.08 -6.99 -23.67
N ARG A 176 36.97 -6.90 -22.68
CA ARG A 176 37.64 -5.63 -22.39
C ARG A 176 38.61 -5.32 -23.52
N GLU A 177 38.65 -4.06 -23.97
CA GLU A 177 39.60 -3.57 -24.98
C GLU A 177 41.05 -3.99 -24.65
N ASN A 178 41.39 -4.02 -23.36
CA ASN A 178 42.64 -4.55 -22.86
C ASN A 178 42.39 -5.66 -21.83
N ALA A 179 42.68 -6.91 -22.21
CA ALA A 179 42.46 -8.08 -21.36
C ALA A 179 43.27 -8.03 -20.03
N PHE A 180 44.41 -7.33 -20.02
CA PHE A 180 45.30 -7.19 -18.86
C PHE A 180 44.99 -5.98 -17.99
N THR A 181 44.01 -5.14 -18.36
CA THR A 181 43.67 -3.96 -17.57
C THR A 181 42.80 -4.34 -16.37
N VAL A 182 43.34 -4.06 -15.18
CA VAL A 182 42.65 -4.21 -13.90
C VAL A 182 41.87 -2.93 -13.62
N SER A 183 40.64 -3.04 -13.10
CA SER A 183 39.86 -1.85 -12.73
C SER A 183 40.52 -1.12 -11.55
N PRO A 184 40.47 0.22 -11.48
CA PRO A 184 41.06 0.97 -10.36
C PRO A 184 40.43 0.60 -9.01
N THR A 185 39.16 0.21 -9.03
CA THR A 185 38.45 -0.32 -7.86
C THR A 185 39.02 -1.65 -7.38
N ALA A 186 39.47 -2.51 -8.29
CA ALA A 186 40.10 -3.78 -7.93
C ALA A 186 41.51 -3.55 -7.36
N LEU A 187 42.27 -2.59 -7.88
CA LEU A 187 43.59 -2.21 -7.34
C LEU A 187 43.52 -1.70 -5.90
N THR A 188 42.44 -0.99 -5.56
CA THR A 188 42.22 -0.39 -4.23
C THR A 188 41.36 -1.26 -3.31
N ALA A 189 40.89 -2.42 -3.80
CA ALA A 189 40.00 -3.30 -3.05
C ALA A 189 40.71 -3.94 -1.85
N LYS A 190 40.10 -3.84 -0.66
CA LYS A 190 40.56 -4.54 0.55
C LYS A 190 39.79 -5.83 0.74
N CYS A 191 40.48 -6.94 1.00
CA CYS A 191 39.82 -8.23 1.26
C CYS A 191 38.92 -8.17 2.50
N SER A 192 37.72 -8.78 2.39
CA SER A 192 36.79 -8.91 3.51
C SER A 192 37.39 -9.80 4.62
N LYS A 193 36.93 -9.63 5.86
CA LYS A 193 37.39 -10.43 7.01
C LYS A 193 37.25 -11.94 6.75
N ARG A 194 36.15 -12.37 6.11
CA ARG A 194 35.90 -13.76 5.75
C ARG A 194 36.92 -14.29 4.74
N LEU A 195 37.19 -13.54 3.67
CA LEU A 195 38.20 -13.95 2.68
C LEU A 195 39.59 -14.05 3.29
N LYS A 196 39.97 -13.11 4.17
CA LYS A 196 41.23 -13.20 4.93
C LYS A 196 41.32 -14.45 5.80
N LEU A 197 40.20 -14.89 6.40
CA LEU A 197 40.16 -16.11 7.20
C LEU A 197 40.28 -17.35 6.33
N LEU A 198 39.54 -17.41 5.22
CA LEU A 198 39.55 -18.54 4.30
C LEU A 198 40.90 -18.70 3.56
N ALA A 199 41.60 -17.59 3.32
CA ALA A 199 42.94 -17.61 2.72
C ALA A 199 44.02 -18.13 3.67
N ARG A 200 43.71 -18.35 4.96
CA ARG A 200 44.66 -18.96 5.89
C ARG A 200 44.88 -20.43 5.51
N PRO A 201 46.13 -20.93 5.56
CA PRO A 201 46.39 -22.33 5.29
C PRO A 201 45.66 -23.23 6.29
N LYS A 202 45.09 -24.32 5.80
CA LYS A 202 44.48 -25.34 6.66
C LYS A 202 45.61 -26.20 7.23
N ILE A 203 45.81 -26.14 8.54
CA ILE A 203 46.74 -27.01 9.25
C ILE A 203 45.95 -28.23 9.71
N TYR A 204 46.28 -29.39 9.14
CA TYR A 204 45.76 -30.67 9.59
C TYR A 204 46.72 -31.26 10.62
N LYS A 205 46.21 -31.80 11.73
CA LYS A 205 47.03 -32.57 12.65
C LYS A 205 47.44 -33.87 11.96
N ARG A 206 48.75 -34.13 11.90
CA ARG A 206 49.31 -35.45 11.57
C ARG A 206 49.17 -36.37 12.78
#